data_AF-A0A849TEI2-F1
#
_entry.id   AF-A0A849TEI2-F1
#
_cell.length_a   1.000
_cell.length_b   1.000
_cell.length_c   1.000
_cell.angle_alpha   90.00
_cell.angle_beta   90.00
_cell.angle_gamma   90.00
#
_symmetry.space_group_name_H-M   'P 1'
#
loop_
_entity.id
_entity.type
_entity.pdbx_description
1 polymer ?
#
loop_
_entity_poly.entity_id
_entity_poly.type
_entity_poly.pdbx_seq_one_letter_code
_entity_poly.pdbx_strand_id
1 'polypeptide(L)'
;MKIKHWVIGLVCLALISGVVHAAPKKAKSKKLADDGMVLVPAGEFKMGSDKEENEAWYREANALNPFGFNDRLYVDERPSHKVTLPAYKIDKYEVTNAQYRNFLIATGHGVPYTWPRNGYNYSDQQLASWPLDGLRDVATNRFRLDMDVPNMSKADLLSEMKKVNQARDNMPVTSVTWSDANDYCNWAKKRLPTEAEWEKAARGVEGFEYPWGNTWDTKKINTMSENPDAPYSAVGSYPTDVSPYGAYDMAANVSEWVADWYKAYPDAPASDIKYFGEKQRVVRGGVTSSGHYDSVSVVFRAAKRTHLLPNSALIDLGFRCVKDVK
;
A
#
# COMPACT_ATOMS: atom_id res chain seq x y z
N MET A 1 26.63 -48.79 85.27
CA MET A 1 25.94 -47.96 86.28
C MET A 1 24.59 -47.53 85.70
N LYS A 2 23.48 -47.98 86.32
CA LYS A 2 22.10 -47.42 86.34
C LYS A 2 21.50 -46.89 85.01
N ILE A 3 20.52 -47.57 84.36
CA ILE A 3 19.07 -47.70 84.67
C ILE A 3 18.19 -46.83 83.73
N LYS A 4 17.32 -47.54 82.97
CA LYS A 4 15.90 -47.31 82.61
C LYS A 4 15.42 -46.00 81.92
N HIS A 5 14.77 -46.10 80.75
CA HIS A 5 13.30 -46.28 80.54
C HIS A 5 12.88 -45.88 79.11
N TRP A 6 11.85 -46.56 78.62
CA TRP A 6 11.19 -46.42 77.31
C TRP A 6 10.32 -45.16 77.18
N VAL A 7 10.21 -44.62 75.96
CA VAL A 7 8.99 -43.96 75.47
C VAL A 7 8.72 -44.39 74.03
N ILE A 8 7.48 -44.83 73.84
CA ILE A 8 6.85 -45.30 72.61
C ILE A 8 6.65 -44.12 71.65
N GLY A 9 7.10 -44.24 70.40
CA GLY A 9 6.84 -43.29 69.33
C GLY A 9 6.16 -43.98 68.14
N LEU A 10 4.89 -43.68 67.91
CA LEU A 10 4.08 -44.14 66.79
C LEU A 10 4.76 -43.81 65.44
N VAL A 11 4.91 -44.82 64.59
CA VAL A 11 5.17 -44.64 63.15
C VAL A 11 3.82 -44.48 62.45
N CYS A 12 3.43 -43.24 62.18
CA CYS A 12 2.38 -42.93 61.21
C CYS A 12 3.03 -42.61 59.86
N LEU A 13 2.96 -43.56 58.93
CA LEU A 13 3.19 -43.29 57.51
C LEU A 13 2.04 -42.41 56.99
N ALA A 14 2.30 -41.12 56.80
CA ALA A 14 1.42 -40.26 56.01
C ALA A 14 1.70 -40.52 54.51
N LEU A 15 0.77 -41.21 53.85
CA LEU A 15 0.69 -41.25 52.39
C LEU A 15 0.37 -39.84 51.88
N ILE A 16 1.37 -39.15 51.35
CA ILE A 16 1.15 -37.92 50.57
C ILE A 16 0.58 -38.36 49.22
N SER A 17 -0.74 -38.36 49.10
CA SER A 17 -1.41 -38.44 47.80
C SER A 17 -1.09 -37.14 47.04
N GLY A 18 -0.14 -37.21 46.11
CA GLY A 18 0.14 -36.12 45.18
C GLY A 18 -1.08 -35.87 44.30
N VAL A 19 -1.83 -34.82 44.59
CA VAL A 19 -2.79 -34.26 43.63
C VAL A 19 -1.99 -33.51 42.58
N VAL A 20 -1.65 -34.21 41.50
CA VAL A 20 -1.08 -33.59 40.29
C VAL A 20 -2.18 -32.71 39.69
N HIS A 21 -2.11 -31.41 39.96
CA HIS A 21 -2.90 -30.43 39.23
C HIS A 21 -2.42 -30.43 37.78
N ALA A 22 -3.24 -30.97 36.88
CA ALA A 22 -3.00 -30.83 35.46
C ALA A 22 -2.99 -29.34 35.11
N ALA A 23 -1.88 -28.85 34.56
CA ALA A 23 -1.79 -27.48 34.06
C ALA A 23 -2.90 -27.22 33.04
N PRO A 24 -3.50 -26.01 33.02
CA PRO A 24 -4.55 -25.70 32.07
C PRO A 24 -4.00 -25.85 30.65
N LYS A 25 -4.65 -26.68 29.83
CA LYS A 25 -4.31 -26.85 28.43
C LYS A 25 -4.34 -25.46 27.77
N LYS A 26 -3.17 -24.97 27.32
CA LYS A 26 -3.08 -23.75 26.51
C LYS A 26 -4.12 -23.87 25.39
N ALA A 27 -5.10 -22.97 25.39
CA ALA A 27 -6.05 -22.87 24.31
C ALA A 27 -5.24 -22.71 23.02
N LYS A 28 -5.44 -23.61 22.05
CA LYS A 28 -4.84 -23.46 20.73
C LYS A 28 -5.32 -22.12 20.19
N SER A 29 -4.41 -21.16 20.08
CA SER A 29 -4.63 -19.89 19.39
C SER A 29 -5.23 -20.22 18.03
N LYS A 30 -6.52 -19.90 17.84
CA LYS A 30 -7.12 -19.86 16.51
C LYS A 30 -6.24 -18.92 15.70
N LYS A 31 -5.50 -19.44 14.72
CA LYS A 31 -4.81 -18.62 13.73
C LYS A 31 -5.92 -17.79 13.09
N LEU A 32 -6.05 -16.52 13.48
CA LEU A 32 -6.94 -15.57 12.82
C LEU A 32 -6.62 -15.66 11.34
N ALA A 33 -7.65 -15.78 10.49
CA ALA A 33 -7.45 -15.69 9.05
C ALA A 33 -6.63 -14.41 8.80
N ASP A 34 -5.55 -14.54 8.03
CA ASP A 34 -4.73 -13.40 7.63
C ASP A 34 -5.65 -12.40 6.93
N ASP A 35 -5.92 -11.27 7.57
CA ASP A 35 -6.82 -10.25 7.03
C ASP A 35 -6.14 -9.40 5.94
N GLY A 36 -4.91 -9.78 5.56
CA GLY A 36 -4.12 -9.09 4.55
C GLY A 36 -3.62 -7.73 5.03
N MET A 37 -3.63 -7.50 6.34
CA MET A 37 -3.25 -6.23 6.97
C MET A 37 -2.14 -6.44 7.99
N VAL A 38 -1.29 -5.43 8.14
CA VAL A 38 -0.22 -5.40 9.14
C VAL A 38 -0.58 -4.44 10.27
N LEU A 39 -0.20 -4.80 11.50
CA LEU A 39 -0.42 -3.98 12.68
C LEU A 39 0.65 -2.88 12.75
N VAL A 40 0.21 -1.63 12.84
CA VAL A 40 1.05 -0.50 13.24
C VAL A 40 0.77 -0.20 14.72
N PRO A 41 1.75 -0.38 15.63
CA PRO A 41 1.53 -0.17 17.05
C PRO A 41 1.19 1.28 17.40
N ALA A 42 0.42 1.45 18.48
CA ALA A 42 0.18 2.77 19.07
C ALA A 42 1.52 3.42 19.47
N GLY A 43 1.58 4.74 19.40
CA GLY A 43 2.74 5.50 19.87
C GLY A 43 3.05 6.71 19.03
N GLU A 44 4.03 7.46 19.51
CA GLU A 44 4.57 8.64 18.87
C GLU A 44 5.51 8.27 17.72
N PHE A 45 5.51 9.08 16.65
CA PHE A 45 6.53 9.05 15.61
C PHE A 45 6.86 10.46 15.11
N LYS A 46 7.99 10.60 14.41
CA LYS A 46 8.43 11.84 13.77
C LYS A 46 7.82 11.92 12.37
N MET A 47 6.84 12.82 12.18
CA MET A 47 6.19 13.11 10.90
C MET A 47 6.90 14.27 10.18
N GLY A 48 6.94 14.23 8.86
CA GLY A 48 7.58 15.27 8.04
C GLY A 48 9.10 15.18 8.03
N SER A 49 9.73 16.24 7.54
CA SER A 49 11.19 16.36 7.49
C SER A 49 11.63 17.79 7.76
N ASP A 50 12.85 17.96 8.29
CA ASP A 50 13.49 19.26 8.45
C ASP A 50 14.49 19.54 7.30
N LYS A 51 14.36 18.79 6.20
CA LYS A 51 15.33 18.86 5.10
C LYS A 51 15.23 20.18 4.40
N GLU A 52 16.37 20.85 4.28
CA GLU A 52 16.51 22.07 3.53
C GLU A 52 16.99 21.81 2.11
N GLU A 53 16.52 22.62 1.15
CA GLU A 53 17.11 22.61 -0.18
C GLU A 53 18.59 22.95 -0.06
N ASN A 54 19.44 22.09 -0.60
CA ASN A 54 20.80 22.48 -0.89
C ASN A 54 20.78 23.26 -2.20
N GLU A 55 20.78 24.59 -2.11
CA GLU A 55 20.79 25.54 -3.22
C GLU A 55 21.81 25.19 -4.32
N ALA A 56 22.96 24.58 -3.99
CA ALA A 56 23.98 24.21 -4.98
C ALA A 56 23.53 23.05 -5.88
N TRP A 57 22.99 21.97 -5.28
CA TRP A 57 22.46 20.82 -6.03
C TRP A 57 21.17 21.18 -6.77
N TYR A 58 20.30 21.99 -6.15
CA TYR A 58 19.06 22.46 -6.77
C TYR A 58 19.32 23.39 -7.97
N ARG A 59 20.30 24.29 -7.88
CA ARG A 59 20.69 25.14 -9.03
C ARG A 59 21.31 24.34 -10.16
N GLU A 60 22.07 23.29 -9.87
CA GLU A 60 22.63 22.41 -10.91
C GLU A 60 21.55 21.54 -11.57
N ALA A 61 20.62 21.00 -10.77
CA ALA A 61 19.46 20.24 -11.26
C ALA A 61 18.44 21.11 -12.04
N ASN A 62 18.26 22.38 -11.64
CA ASN A 62 17.41 23.34 -12.36
C ASN A 62 18.14 24.09 -13.49
N ALA A 63 19.46 24.21 -13.50
CA ALA A 63 20.19 24.77 -14.65
C ALA A 63 20.08 23.86 -15.88
N LEU A 64 19.74 22.58 -15.67
CA LEU A 64 19.41 21.63 -16.72
C LEU A 64 17.97 21.76 -17.23
N ASN A 65 17.09 22.54 -16.57
CA ASN A 65 15.63 22.66 -16.74
C ASN A 65 14.97 21.99 -17.97
N PRO A 66 14.58 20.71 -17.89
CA PRO A 66 13.53 20.11 -18.69
C PRO A 66 12.35 19.62 -17.80
N PHE A 67 12.38 19.83 -16.48
CA PHE A 67 11.63 18.98 -15.51
C PHE A 67 10.51 19.68 -14.71
N GLY A 68 10.33 21.01 -14.81
CA GLY A 68 9.08 21.68 -14.40
C GLY A 68 8.67 21.56 -12.92
N PHE A 69 9.58 21.34 -11.97
CA PHE A 69 9.29 21.47 -10.54
C PHE A 69 9.01 22.93 -10.21
N ASN A 70 7.74 23.34 -10.29
CA ASN A 70 7.34 24.74 -10.04
C ASN A 70 7.39 25.13 -8.55
N ASP A 71 7.35 24.15 -7.64
CA ASP A 71 7.41 24.36 -6.20
C ASP A 71 8.77 23.91 -5.63
N ARG A 72 9.26 24.63 -4.61
CA ARG A 72 10.49 24.29 -3.89
C ARG A 72 10.37 22.93 -3.20
N LEU A 73 11.43 22.13 -3.28
CA LEU A 73 11.50 20.82 -2.65
C LEU A 73 11.45 20.94 -1.12
N TYR A 74 10.87 19.93 -0.47
CA TYR A 74 10.78 19.75 0.99
C TYR A 74 9.95 20.80 1.75
N VAL A 75 9.55 21.92 1.14
CA VAL A 75 8.86 23.01 1.87
C VAL A 75 7.57 22.53 2.51
N ASP A 76 6.81 21.69 1.81
CA ASP A 76 5.54 21.15 2.29
C ASP A 76 5.67 19.98 3.27
N GLU A 77 6.90 19.53 3.54
CA GLU A 77 7.20 18.46 4.51
C GLU A 77 7.60 19.01 5.88
N ARG A 78 7.76 20.33 5.99
CA ARG A 78 8.25 21.02 7.19
C ARG A 78 7.12 21.58 8.06
N PRO A 79 7.41 21.78 9.37
CA PRO A 79 8.54 21.21 10.08
C PRO A 79 8.33 19.72 10.31
N SER A 80 9.42 19.03 10.64
CA SER A 80 9.24 17.75 11.26
C SER A 80 8.70 17.91 12.68
N HIS A 81 7.68 17.14 13.02
CA HIS A 81 6.96 17.28 14.28
C HIS A 81 6.50 15.91 14.80
N LYS A 82 6.17 15.86 16.09
CA LYS A 82 5.74 14.62 16.76
C LYS A 82 4.24 14.44 16.58
N VAL A 83 3.84 13.24 16.19
CA VAL A 83 2.44 12.83 16.10
C VAL A 83 2.25 11.53 16.89
N THR A 84 1.25 11.50 17.77
CA THR A 84 0.87 10.29 18.51
C THR A 84 -0.37 9.68 17.87
N LEU A 85 -0.26 8.42 17.45
CA LEU A 85 -1.37 7.67 16.84
C LEU A 85 -1.75 6.47 17.72
N PRO A 86 -3.05 6.11 17.78
CA PRO A 86 -3.47 4.82 18.33
C PRO A 86 -2.93 3.66 17.48
N ALA A 87 -3.12 2.43 17.93
CA ALA A 87 -2.82 1.26 17.12
C ALA A 87 -3.89 1.12 16.02
N TYR A 88 -3.44 0.80 14.81
CA TYR A 88 -4.31 0.53 13.67
C TYR A 88 -3.71 -0.58 12.82
N LYS A 89 -4.50 -1.15 11.94
CA LYS A 89 -4.03 -2.03 10.87
C LYS A 89 -4.02 -1.28 9.55
N ILE A 90 -3.03 -1.51 8.72
CA ILE A 90 -2.95 -1.03 7.34
C ILE A 90 -2.86 -2.20 6.38
N ASP A 91 -3.48 -2.11 5.21
CA ASP A 91 -3.35 -3.13 4.18
C ASP A 91 -1.87 -3.36 3.83
N LYS A 92 -1.50 -4.64 3.76
CA LYS A 92 -0.12 -5.07 3.48
C LYS A 92 0.35 -4.61 2.11
N TYR A 93 -0.57 -4.55 1.17
CA TYR A 93 -0.39 -4.18 -0.24
C TYR A 93 -1.44 -3.13 -0.62
N GLU A 94 -1.26 -2.48 -1.77
CA GLU A 94 -2.32 -1.70 -2.40
C GLU A 94 -3.53 -2.57 -2.73
N VAL A 95 -4.71 -1.94 -2.85
CA VAL A 95 -5.93 -2.64 -3.27
C VAL A 95 -5.72 -3.18 -4.68
N THR A 96 -5.97 -4.47 -4.89
CA THR A 96 -5.78 -5.09 -6.21
C THR A 96 -6.99 -4.93 -7.11
N ASN A 97 -6.79 -5.06 -8.42
CA ASN A 97 -7.86 -5.08 -9.41
C ASN A 97 -8.92 -6.15 -9.10
N ALA A 98 -8.53 -7.35 -8.66
CA ALA A 98 -9.49 -8.39 -8.31
C ALA A 98 -10.33 -8.03 -7.08
N GLN A 99 -9.70 -7.43 -6.06
CA GLN A 99 -10.42 -6.94 -4.88
C GLN A 99 -11.41 -5.84 -5.26
N TYR A 100 -10.97 -4.87 -6.07
CA TYR A 100 -11.81 -3.78 -6.55
C TYR A 100 -12.96 -4.28 -7.46
N ARG A 101 -12.71 -5.30 -8.31
CA ARG A 101 -13.76 -5.94 -9.13
C ARG A 101 -14.89 -6.49 -8.26
N ASN A 102 -14.59 -7.08 -7.10
CA ASN A 102 -15.61 -7.56 -6.17
C ASN A 102 -16.48 -6.42 -5.64
N PHE A 103 -15.89 -5.26 -5.35
CA PHE A 103 -16.62 -4.05 -4.98
C PHE A 103 -17.54 -3.59 -6.12
N LEU A 104 -17.05 -3.52 -7.37
CA LEU A 104 -17.86 -3.13 -8.52
C LEU A 104 -19.06 -4.06 -8.72
N ILE A 105 -18.85 -5.37 -8.64
CA ILE A 105 -19.92 -6.38 -8.76
C ILE A 105 -20.94 -6.23 -7.64
N ALA A 106 -20.50 -5.99 -6.40
CA ALA A 106 -21.38 -5.91 -5.24
C ALA A 106 -22.22 -4.62 -5.19
N THR A 107 -21.75 -3.55 -5.82
CA THR A 107 -22.33 -2.21 -5.65
C THR A 107 -22.89 -1.59 -6.93
N GLY A 108 -22.48 -2.10 -8.10
CA GLY A 108 -22.79 -1.47 -9.39
C GLY A 108 -21.97 -0.21 -9.67
N HIS A 109 -20.89 0.02 -8.93
CA HIS A 109 -20.01 1.17 -9.14
C HIS A 109 -19.36 1.15 -10.54
N GLY A 110 -19.01 2.33 -11.05
CA GLY A 110 -18.36 2.49 -12.36
C GLY A 110 -16.96 1.88 -12.40
N VAL A 111 -16.59 1.31 -13.56
CA VAL A 111 -15.25 0.75 -13.80
C VAL A 111 -14.21 1.87 -13.98
N PRO A 112 -12.96 1.68 -13.51
CA PRO A 112 -11.86 2.60 -13.83
C PRO A 112 -11.68 2.74 -15.34
N TYR A 113 -11.38 3.97 -15.81
CA TYR A 113 -11.34 4.26 -17.26
C TYR A 113 -10.25 3.48 -18.03
N THR A 114 -9.24 2.96 -17.33
CA THR A 114 -8.17 2.14 -17.90
C THR A 114 -8.62 0.72 -18.21
N TRP A 115 -9.61 0.18 -17.50
CA TRP A 115 -10.06 -1.20 -17.67
C TRP A 115 -10.68 -1.46 -19.06
N PRO A 116 -11.54 -0.58 -19.63
CA PRO A 116 -11.96 -0.70 -21.02
C PRO A 116 -10.83 -0.60 -22.04
N ARG A 117 -9.76 0.14 -21.73
CA ARG A 117 -8.64 0.33 -22.66
C ARG A 117 -7.78 -0.92 -22.78
N ASN A 118 -7.58 -1.64 -21.66
CA ASN A 118 -6.78 -2.86 -21.62
C ASN A 118 -7.63 -4.15 -21.69
N GLY A 119 -8.96 -4.05 -21.67
CA GLY A 119 -9.89 -5.19 -21.78
C GLY A 119 -10.19 -5.91 -20.47
N TYR A 120 -9.64 -5.44 -19.34
CA TYR A 120 -9.89 -6.07 -18.04
C TYR A 120 -11.35 -5.95 -17.59
N ASN A 121 -12.11 -4.98 -18.11
CA ASN A 121 -13.53 -4.81 -17.80
C ASN A 121 -14.42 -5.98 -18.28
N TYR A 122 -13.97 -6.78 -19.24
CA TYR A 122 -14.77 -7.89 -19.78
C TYR A 122 -14.70 -9.12 -18.86
N SER A 123 -15.83 -9.78 -18.66
CA SER A 123 -15.89 -11.08 -18.00
C SER A 123 -15.62 -12.22 -18.98
N ASP A 124 -15.14 -13.36 -18.46
CA ASP A 124 -14.95 -14.59 -19.25
C ASP A 124 -16.24 -14.99 -20.00
N GLN A 125 -17.40 -14.81 -19.37
CA GLN A 125 -18.70 -15.11 -19.97
C GLN A 125 -19.05 -14.17 -21.13
N GLN A 126 -18.76 -12.88 -20.99
CA GLN A 126 -18.98 -11.90 -22.07
C GLN A 126 -18.08 -12.22 -23.27
N LEU A 127 -16.79 -12.47 -23.04
CA LEU A 127 -15.87 -12.84 -24.12
C LEU A 127 -16.30 -14.16 -24.78
N ALA A 128 -16.71 -15.16 -24.01
CA ALA A 128 -17.16 -16.43 -24.56
C ALA A 128 -18.38 -16.30 -25.49
N SER A 129 -19.23 -15.29 -25.30
CA SER A 129 -20.43 -15.08 -26.14
C SER A 129 -20.12 -14.34 -27.45
N TRP A 130 -18.93 -13.80 -27.63
CA TRP A 130 -18.59 -12.99 -28.81
C TRP A 130 -18.22 -13.82 -30.04
N PRO A 131 -18.45 -13.30 -31.26
CA PRO A 131 -17.97 -13.93 -32.48
C PRO A 131 -16.44 -13.91 -32.56
N LEU A 132 -15.86 -14.83 -33.33
CA LEU A 132 -14.40 -14.98 -33.43
C LEU A 132 -13.70 -13.70 -33.90
N ASP A 133 -14.27 -13.00 -34.88
CA ASP A 133 -13.66 -11.76 -35.38
C ASP A 133 -13.65 -10.64 -34.33
N GLY A 134 -14.71 -10.56 -33.51
CA GLY A 134 -14.75 -9.64 -32.37
C GLY A 134 -13.72 -10.02 -31.30
N LEU A 135 -13.48 -11.31 -31.07
CA LEU A 135 -12.46 -11.78 -30.14
C LEU A 135 -11.04 -11.47 -30.64
N ARG A 136 -10.78 -11.63 -31.95
CA ARG A 136 -9.51 -11.24 -32.56
C ARG A 136 -9.26 -9.75 -32.43
N ASP A 137 -10.28 -8.91 -32.66
CA ASP A 137 -10.16 -7.46 -32.48
C ASP A 137 -9.74 -7.09 -31.06
N VAL A 138 -10.43 -7.59 -30.03
CA VAL A 138 -10.07 -7.24 -28.65
C VAL A 138 -8.81 -7.90 -28.16
N ALA A 139 -8.49 -9.11 -28.63
CA ALA A 139 -7.23 -9.77 -28.35
C ALA A 139 -6.04 -8.91 -28.82
N THR A 140 -6.12 -8.35 -30.03
CA THR A 140 -5.09 -7.46 -30.58
C THR A 140 -5.11 -6.08 -29.94
N ASN A 141 -6.26 -5.42 -29.89
CA ASN A 141 -6.34 -3.98 -29.61
C ASN A 141 -6.48 -3.63 -28.13
N ARG A 142 -6.99 -4.56 -27.31
CA ARG A 142 -7.22 -4.34 -25.87
C ARG A 142 -6.27 -5.16 -25.03
N PHE A 143 -6.29 -6.48 -25.23
CA PHE A 143 -5.40 -7.40 -24.51
C PHE A 143 -3.96 -7.31 -25.00
N ARG A 144 -3.74 -6.86 -26.25
CA ARG A 144 -2.43 -6.73 -26.90
C ARG A 144 -1.62 -8.02 -26.82
N LEU A 145 -2.24 -9.13 -27.21
CA LEU A 145 -1.56 -10.41 -27.29
C LEU A 145 -0.44 -10.34 -28.33
N ASP A 146 0.79 -10.57 -27.90
CA ASP A 146 1.96 -10.68 -28.78
C ASP A 146 2.02 -12.10 -29.39
N MET A 147 1.03 -12.41 -30.25
CA MET A 147 0.80 -13.72 -30.84
C MET A 147 0.20 -13.59 -32.24
N ASP A 148 0.19 -14.68 -33.01
CA ASP A 148 -0.47 -14.74 -34.32
C ASP A 148 -2.01 -14.87 -34.19
N VAL A 149 -2.62 -13.82 -33.61
CA VAL A 149 -4.06 -13.71 -33.34
C VAL A 149 -4.96 -14.06 -34.54
N PRO A 150 -4.64 -13.67 -35.80
CA PRO A 150 -5.43 -14.07 -36.96
C PRO A 150 -5.58 -15.59 -37.11
N ASN A 151 -4.56 -16.38 -36.76
CA ASN A 151 -4.54 -17.83 -36.92
C ASN A 151 -4.96 -18.61 -35.66
N MET A 152 -5.24 -17.92 -34.54
CA MET A 152 -5.69 -18.56 -33.31
C MET A 152 -7.17 -18.99 -33.36
N SER A 153 -7.50 -20.10 -32.70
CA SER A 153 -8.88 -20.53 -32.52
C SER A 153 -9.60 -19.67 -31.45
N LYS A 154 -10.94 -19.73 -31.44
CA LYS A 154 -11.73 -19.09 -30.37
C LYS A 154 -11.32 -19.57 -28.98
N ALA A 155 -11.05 -20.86 -28.83
CA ALA A 155 -10.66 -21.44 -27.55
C ALA A 155 -9.29 -20.91 -27.09
N ASP A 156 -8.32 -20.81 -27.99
CA ASP A 156 -6.99 -20.30 -27.69
C ASP A 156 -7.04 -18.83 -27.28
N LEU A 157 -7.80 -18.01 -28.01
CA LEU A 157 -7.99 -16.59 -27.68
C LEU A 157 -8.59 -16.39 -26.29
N LEU A 158 -9.64 -17.14 -25.95
CA LEU A 158 -10.26 -17.08 -24.63
C LEU A 158 -9.28 -17.55 -23.53
N SER A 159 -8.49 -18.59 -23.80
CA SER A 159 -7.47 -19.09 -22.88
C SER A 159 -6.40 -18.04 -22.60
N GLU A 160 -5.84 -17.41 -23.64
CA GLU A 160 -4.77 -16.42 -23.47
C GLU A 160 -5.27 -15.12 -22.84
N MET A 161 -6.44 -14.62 -23.24
CA MET A 161 -7.05 -13.45 -22.59
C MET A 161 -7.36 -13.70 -21.12
N LYS A 162 -7.78 -14.93 -20.77
CA LYS A 162 -7.98 -15.32 -19.37
C LYS A 162 -6.67 -15.27 -18.58
N LYS A 163 -5.56 -15.78 -19.12
CA LYS A 163 -4.24 -15.70 -18.46
C LYS A 163 -3.83 -14.24 -18.23
N VAL A 164 -4.04 -13.37 -19.21
CA VAL A 164 -3.76 -11.93 -19.08
C VAL A 164 -4.60 -11.30 -17.97
N ASN A 165 -5.90 -11.61 -17.90
CA ASN A 165 -6.76 -11.12 -16.81
C ASN A 165 -6.31 -11.65 -15.44
N GLN A 166 -5.95 -12.93 -15.34
CA GLN A 166 -5.41 -13.53 -14.10
C GLN A 166 -4.11 -12.87 -13.65
N ALA A 167 -3.22 -12.47 -14.57
CA ALA A 167 -2.04 -11.70 -14.23
C ALA A 167 -2.41 -10.30 -13.70
N ARG A 168 -3.42 -9.67 -14.29
CA ARG A 168 -3.89 -8.32 -13.91
C ARG A 168 -4.67 -8.29 -12.59
N ASP A 169 -5.22 -9.42 -12.14
CA ASP A 169 -5.94 -9.55 -10.88
C ASP A 169 -5.11 -9.10 -9.66
N ASN A 170 -3.78 -9.30 -9.73
CA ASN A 170 -2.83 -8.94 -8.67
C ASN A 170 -2.17 -7.57 -8.88
N MET A 171 -2.48 -6.86 -9.96
CA MET A 171 -2.00 -5.49 -10.16
C MET A 171 -2.79 -4.54 -9.24
N PRO A 172 -2.17 -3.46 -8.74
CA PRO A 172 -2.88 -2.44 -7.98
C PRO A 172 -3.99 -1.83 -8.86
N VAL A 173 -5.15 -1.57 -8.27
CA VAL A 173 -6.18 -0.77 -8.95
C VAL A 173 -5.70 0.68 -8.99
N THR A 174 -5.75 1.28 -10.17
CA THR A 174 -5.43 2.68 -10.38
C THR A 174 -6.53 3.38 -11.15
N SER A 175 -6.33 4.67 -11.47
CA SER A 175 -7.31 5.45 -12.24
C SER A 175 -8.65 5.54 -11.53
N VAL A 176 -8.58 5.68 -10.21
CA VAL A 176 -9.70 5.87 -9.30
C VAL A 176 -9.59 7.24 -8.63
N THR A 177 -10.72 7.90 -8.44
CA THR A 177 -10.81 9.16 -7.71
C THR A 177 -10.67 8.93 -6.21
N TRP A 178 -10.48 10.00 -5.44
CA TRP A 178 -10.48 9.91 -3.98
C TRP A 178 -11.82 9.36 -3.45
N SER A 179 -12.94 9.72 -4.09
CA SER A 179 -14.27 9.24 -3.69
C SER A 179 -14.38 7.73 -3.91
N ASP A 180 -13.95 7.25 -5.07
CA ASP A 180 -13.97 5.81 -5.42
C ASP A 180 -13.16 4.99 -4.41
N ALA A 181 -11.96 5.48 -4.06
CA ALA A 181 -11.08 4.85 -3.08
C ALA A 181 -11.72 4.81 -1.68
N ASN A 182 -12.31 5.93 -1.25
CA ASN A 182 -13.02 6.01 0.02
C ASN A 182 -14.24 5.09 0.08
N ASP A 183 -15.04 5.05 -0.99
CA ASP A 183 -16.24 4.22 -1.09
C ASP A 183 -15.89 2.72 -1.05
N TYR A 184 -14.82 2.32 -1.75
CA TYR A 184 -14.28 0.97 -1.63
C TYR A 184 -13.88 0.64 -0.18
N CYS A 185 -13.10 1.49 0.48
CA CYS A 185 -12.65 1.21 1.84
C CYS A 185 -13.84 1.09 2.81
N ASN A 186 -14.86 1.95 2.66
CA ASN A 186 -16.09 1.88 3.45
C ASN A 186 -16.89 0.59 3.20
N TRP A 187 -17.04 0.18 1.93
CA TRP A 187 -17.65 -1.10 1.56
C TRP A 187 -16.91 -2.28 2.21
N ALA A 188 -15.58 -2.24 2.19
CA ALA A 188 -14.71 -3.24 2.81
C ALA A 188 -14.67 -3.20 4.35
N LYS A 189 -15.47 -2.32 4.99
CA LYS A 189 -15.49 -2.09 6.46
C LYS A 189 -14.13 -1.66 7.02
N LYS A 190 -13.45 -0.82 6.23
CA LYS A 190 -12.17 -0.14 6.50
C LYS A 190 -12.38 1.37 6.29
N ARG A 191 -11.29 2.14 6.17
CA ARG A 191 -11.28 3.55 5.76
C ARG A 191 -9.96 3.87 5.05
N LEU A 192 -9.85 5.02 4.38
CA LEU A 192 -8.54 5.51 3.94
C LEU A 192 -7.63 5.82 5.14
N PRO A 193 -6.31 5.58 5.04
CA PRO A 193 -5.35 6.05 6.04
C PRO A 193 -5.42 7.57 6.15
N THR A 194 -5.21 8.11 7.35
CA THR A 194 -4.77 9.51 7.44
C THR A 194 -3.35 9.63 6.88
N GLU A 195 -2.94 10.83 6.50
CA GLU A 195 -1.58 11.10 6.05
C GLU A 195 -0.54 10.65 7.09
N ALA A 196 -0.80 10.94 8.36
CA ALA A 196 0.07 10.55 9.46
C ALA A 196 0.15 9.02 9.62
N GLU A 197 -0.97 8.32 9.48
CA GLU A 197 -0.99 6.85 9.51
C GLU A 197 -0.23 6.24 8.34
N TRP A 198 -0.37 6.79 7.14
CA TRP A 198 0.39 6.32 5.99
C TRP A 198 1.88 6.52 6.21
N GLU A 199 2.29 7.71 6.66
CA GLU A 199 3.71 8.03 6.85
C GLU A 199 4.34 7.17 7.95
N LYS A 200 3.66 7.04 9.10
CA LYS A 200 4.13 6.16 10.17
C LYS A 200 4.27 4.73 9.67
N ALA A 201 3.28 4.23 8.94
CA ALA A 201 3.32 2.88 8.38
C ALA A 201 4.54 2.69 7.48
N ALA A 202 4.87 3.68 6.63
CA ALA A 202 5.98 3.62 5.71
C ALA A 202 7.35 3.61 6.42
N ARG A 203 7.58 4.49 7.41
CA ARG A 203 8.92 4.77 7.93
C ARG A 203 9.20 4.38 9.38
N GLY A 204 8.17 3.97 10.11
CA GLY A 204 8.28 3.62 11.53
C GLY A 204 8.65 4.77 12.45
N VAL A 205 8.83 4.45 13.73
CA VAL A 205 9.22 5.42 14.78
C VAL A 205 10.64 5.96 14.61
N GLU A 206 11.50 5.20 13.94
CA GLU A 206 12.88 5.60 13.61
C GLU A 206 12.93 6.73 12.57
N GLY A 207 11.82 7.00 11.89
CA GLY A 207 11.74 8.09 10.92
C GLY A 207 12.60 7.84 9.68
N PHE A 208 12.63 6.61 9.16
CA PHE A 208 13.44 6.29 7.98
C PHE A 208 13.09 7.16 6.77
N GLU A 209 14.10 7.43 5.93
CA GLU A 209 13.93 8.19 4.69
C GLU A 209 13.08 7.43 3.67
N TYR A 210 13.33 6.12 3.53
CA TYR A 210 12.62 5.18 2.67
C TYR A 210 12.07 4.03 3.53
N PRO A 211 11.10 3.23 3.04
CA PRO A 211 10.54 2.12 3.82
C PRO A 211 11.60 1.13 4.33
N TRP A 212 12.66 0.91 3.55
CA TRP A 212 13.76 0.00 3.87
C TRP A 212 14.96 0.64 4.59
N GLY A 213 14.90 1.91 4.97
CA GLY A 213 15.97 2.60 5.69
C GLY A 213 16.37 3.95 5.08
N ASN A 214 17.59 4.41 5.40
CA ASN A 214 18.03 5.78 5.08
C ASN A 214 18.88 5.88 3.79
N THR A 215 19.27 4.75 3.21
CA THR A 215 20.11 4.71 2.01
C THR A 215 19.26 4.39 0.80
N TRP A 216 19.33 5.25 -0.22
CA TRP A 216 18.66 5.03 -1.50
C TRP A 216 19.22 3.80 -2.19
N ASP A 217 18.33 2.94 -2.71
CA ASP A 217 18.69 1.72 -3.42
C ASP A 217 17.67 1.46 -4.53
N THR A 218 18.06 1.71 -5.78
CA THR A 218 17.19 1.54 -6.96
C THR A 218 16.79 0.08 -7.20
N LYS A 219 17.47 -0.90 -6.59
CA LYS A 219 17.13 -2.32 -6.74
C LYS A 219 15.97 -2.76 -5.85
N LYS A 220 15.55 -1.92 -4.90
CA LYS A 220 14.49 -2.25 -3.97
C LYS A 220 13.11 -1.80 -4.41
N ILE A 221 13.03 -0.88 -5.36
CA ILE A 221 11.84 -0.10 -5.66
C ILE A 221 11.32 -0.37 -7.07
N ASN A 222 9.99 -0.35 -7.22
CA ASN A 222 9.38 -0.34 -8.55
C ASN A 222 9.24 1.09 -9.09
N THR A 223 10.23 1.57 -9.82
CA THR A 223 10.19 2.92 -10.41
C THR A 223 9.66 2.95 -11.83
N MET A 224 9.61 1.82 -12.55
CA MET A 224 9.12 1.72 -13.92
C MET A 224 8.71 0.29 -14.31
N SER A 225 7.83 0.22 -15.30
CA SER A 225 7.59 -0.97 -16.13
C SER A 225 7.75 -0.59 -17.60
N GLU A 226 8.27 -1.53 -18.41
CA GLU A 226 8.38 -1.35 -19.87
C GLU A 226 7.00 -1.26 -20.55
N ASN A 227 5.92 -1.59 -19.84
CA ASN A 227 4.56 -1.49 -20.34
C ASN A 227 3.98 -0.08 -20.11
N PRO A 228 3.79 0.73 -21.17
CA PRO A 228 3.29 2.10 -21.03
C PRO A 228 1.83 2.17 -20.53
N ASP A 229 1.04 1.10 -20.63
CA ASP A 229 -0.35 1.06 -20.14
C ASP A 229 -0.48 0.54 -18.70
N ALA A 230 0.62 0.01 -18.14
CA ALA A 230 0.72 -0.42 -16.76
C ALA A 230 2.17 -0.21 -16.30
N PRO A 231 2.55 1.04 -15.98
CA PRO A 231 3.91 1.39 -15.56
C PRO A 231 4.25 0.92 -14.13
N TYR A 232 3.52 -0.07 -13.63
CA TYR A 232 3.58 -0.65 -12.28
C TYR A 232 3.53 -2.17 -12.36
N SER A 233 3.82 -2.84 -11.25
CA SER A 233 3.93 -4.29 -11.13
C SER A 233 2.81 -4.86 -10.25
N ALA A 234 2.68 -6.19 -10.26
CA ALA A 234 1.81 -6.87 -9.31
C ALA A 234 2.26 -6.54 -7.87
N VAL A 235 1.30 -6.39 -6.97
CA VAL A 235 1.60 -6.01 -5.59
C VAL A 235 2.55 -7.02 -4.94
N GLY A 236 3.53 -6.53 -4.18
CA GLY A 236 4.54 -7.35 -3.53
C GLY A 236 5.61 -7.93 -4.44
N SER A 237 5.72 -7.50 -5.71
CA SER A 237 6.79 -7.96 -6.62
C SER A 237 8.19 -7.54 -6.14
N TYR A 238 8.27 -6.53 -5.28
CA TYR A 238 9.51 -6.01 -4.71
C TYR A 238 9.61 -6.42 -3.24
N PRO A 239 10.12 -7.63 -2.93
CA PRO A 239 10.09 -8.16 -1.57
C PRO A 239 10.97 -7.38 -0.58
N THR A 240 11.79 -6.47 -1.09
CA THR A 240 12.73 -5.62 -0.34
C THR A 240 12.24 -4.19 -0.16
N ASP A 241 11.18 -3.74 -0.87
CA ASP A 241 10.41 -2.56 -0.49
C ASP A 241 9.39 -2.96 0.57
N VAL A 242 9.89 -3.09 1.79
CA VAL A 242 9.07 -3.40 2.95
C VAL A 242 9.36 -2.39 4.05
N SER A 243 8.30 -1.79 4.57
CA SER A 243 8.35 -0.89 5.72
C SER A 243 8.72 -1.63 7.01
N PRO A 244 9.09 -0.91 8.08
CA PRO A 244 9.39 -1.52 9.38
C PRO A 244 8.25 -2.34 10.00
N TYR A 245 7.02 -2.12 9.54
CA TYR A 245 5.83 -2.84 10.01
C TYR A 245 5.35 -3.93 9.05
N GLY A 246 6.01 -4.14 7.91
CA GLY A 246 5.68 -5.21 6.97
C GLY A 246 4.68 -4.82 5.87
N ALA A 247 4.33 -3.54 5.72
CA ALA A 247 3.62 -3.02 4.55
C ALA A 247 4.60 -2.88 3.38
N TYR A 248 4.21 -3.37 2.21
CA TYR A 248 5.00 -3.39 0.99
C TYR A 248 4.63 -2.23 0.06
N ASP A 249 5.52 -1.95 -0.88
CA ASP A 249 5.27 -1.01 -1.98
C ASP A 249 4.89 0.39 -1.45
N MET A 250 5.51 0.79 -0.33
CA MET A 250 5.24 2.08 0.32
C MET A 250 6.09 3.19 -0.32
N ALA A 251 7.04 2.86 -1.18
CA ALA A 251 7.76 3.80 -2.02
C ALA A 251 7.60 3.35 -3.48
N ALA A 252 6.85 4.09 -4.29
CA ALA A 252 6.48 3.74 -5.66
C ALA A 252 5.54 2.54 -5.80
N ASN A 253 5.66 1.84 -6.93
CA ASN A 253 4.60 1.08 -7.59
C ASN A 253 3.44 1.98 -8.05
N VAL A 254 2.64 2.49 -7.12
CA VAL A 254 1.61 3.49 -7.40
C VAL A 254 1.58 4.55 -6.30
N SER A 255 1.19 5.77 -6.66
CA SER A 255 0.82 6.75 -5.65
C SER A 255 -0.47 6.35 -4.94
N GLU A 256 -0.62 6.77 -3.68
CA GLU A 256 -1.74 6.36 -2.85
C GLU A 256 -2.53 7.54 -2.29
N TRP A 257 -3.85 7.52 -2.50
CA TRP A 257 -4.77 8.41 -1.81
C TRP A 257 -4.74 8.20 -0.30
N VAL A 258 -4.74 9.30 0.45
CA VAL A 258 -4.99 9.32 1.91
C VAL A 258 -6.21 10.20 2.22
N ALA A 259 -6.72 10.13 3.45
CA ALA A 259 -7.95 10.81 3.85
C ALA A 259 -7.82 12.34 3.89
N ASP A 260 -6.63 12.86 4.16
CA ASP A 260 -6.41 14.26 4.51
C ASP A 260 -6.54 15.23 3.33
N TRP A 261 -7.06 16.41 3.62
CA TRP A 261 -6.90 17.59 2.75
C TRP A 261 -5.45 18.07 2.82
N TYR A 262 -4.91 18.54 1.71
CA TYR A 262 -3.56 19.09 1.62
C TYR A 262 -3.49 20.44 2.35
N LYS A 263 -3.01 20.38 3.59
CA LYS A 263 -2.84 21.53 4.48
C LYS A 263 -1.38 21.60 4.95
N ALA A 264 -0.96 22.81 5.33
CA ALA A 264 0.31 23.02 6.00
C ALA A 264 0.36 22.20 7.30
N TYR A 265 1.54 21.70 7.65
CA TYR A 265 1.74 21.09 8.96
C TYR A 265 1.61 22.14 10.08
N PRO A 266 1.31 21.70 11.32
CA PRO A 266 1.35 22.58 12.48
C PRO A 266 2.71 23.29 12.57
N ASP A 267 2.67 24.58 12.87
CA ASP A 267 3.87 25.43 12.99
C ASP A 267 4.75 25.50 11.72
N ALA A 268 4.21 25.13 10.56
CA ALA A 268 4.84 25.35 9.27
C ALA A 268 5.23 26.82 9.09
N PRO A 269 6.45 27.11 8.60
CA PRO A 269 6.80 28.45 8.18
C PRO A 269 5.74 28.99 7.23
N ALA A 270 5.47 30.30 7.33
CA ALA A 270 4.60 30.96 6.38
C ALA A 270 5.11 30.66 4.96
N SER A 271 4.23 30.13 4.12
CA SER A 271 4.53 29.73 2.76
C SER A 271 3.38 30.12 1.85
N ASP A 272 3.70 30.50 0.62
CA ASP A 272 2.72 30.90 -0.38
C ASP A 272 2.22 29.69 -1.21
N ILE A 273 2.22 28.48 -0.62
CA ILE A 273 1.77 27.27 -1.31
C ILE A 273 0.28 27.40 -1.61
N LYS A 274 -0.02 27.75 -2.87
CA LYS A 274 -1.35 28.10 -3.38
C LYS A 274 -2.41 27.03 -3.13
N TYR A 275 -1.99 25.76 -3.08
CA TYR A 275 -2.87 24.60 -3.01
C TYR A 275 -3.26 24.20 -1.60
N PHE A 276 -2.67 24.81 -0.56
CA PHE A 276 -3.08 24.54 0.81
C PHE A 276 -4.55 24.92 1.05
N GLY A 277 -5.20 24.09 1.89
CA GLY A 277 -6.60 24.19 2.27
C GLY A 277 -7.41 23.00 1.78
N GLU A 278 -8.75 23.12 1.83
CA GLU A 278 -9.67 22.05 1.43
C GLU A 278 -9.96 22.09 -0.07
N LYS A 279 -8.89 22.13 -0.87
CA LYS A 279 -8.94 22.20 -2.34
C LYS A 279 -8.47 20.91 -2.98
N GLN A 280 -7.45 20.29 -2.39
CA GLN A 280 -6.78 19.11 -2.90
C GLN A 280 -6.56 18.09 -1.80
N ARG A 281 -6.57 16.80 -2.14
CA ARG A 281 -6.30 15.70 -1.22
C ARG A 281 -4.83 15.34 -1.29
N VAL A 282 -4.30 14.91 -0.17
CA VAL A 282 -2.93 14.42 -0.07
C VAL A 282 -2.80 13.08 -0.81
N VAL A 283 -1.65 12.90 -1.44
CA VAL A 283 -1.20 11.67 -2.11
C VAL A 283 0.21 11.33 -1.61
N ARG A 284 0.48 10.06 -1.33
CA ARG A 284 1.77 9.57 -0.80
C ARG A 284 2.37 8.45 -1.66
N GLY A 285 3.60 8.03 -1.35
CA GLY A 285 4.31 6.93 -2.02
C GLY A 285 5.14 7.32 -3.25
N GLY A 286 4.69 8.32 -4.03
CA GLY A 286 5.18 8.55 -5.41
C GLY A 286 4.63 7.46 -6.34
N VAL A 287 4.31 7.60 -7.63
CA VAL A 287 4.48 8.59 -8.71
C VAL A 287 3.09 9.02 -9.23
N THR A 288 2.92 10.20 -9.84
CA THR A 288 1.63 10.69 -10.38
C THR A 288 1.73 11.17 -11.83
N SER A 289 2.34 10.37 -12.71
CA SER A 289 2.67 10.63 -14.13
C SER A 289 3.74 11.71 -14.36
N SER A 290 4.95 11.38 -13.90
CA SER A 290 6.18 12.08 -14.26
C SER A 290 7.06 11.04 -14.99
N GLY A 291 7.43 11.29 -16.26
CA GLY A 291 8.21 10.36 -17.07
C GLY A 291 9.69 10.21 -16.68
N HIS A 292 10.24 9.01 -16.79
CA HIS A 292 11.69 8.70 -16.72
C HIS A 292 12.43 9.17 -15.44
N TYR A 293 11.99 8.76 -14.25
CA TYR A 293 12.61 9.16 -12.96
C TYR A 293 13.17 7.99 -12.14
N ASP A 294 13.84 7.07 -12.82
CA ASP A 294 14.44 5.82 -12.30
C ASP A 294 15.46 6.05 -11.17
N SER A 295 15.86 7.31 -10.94
CA SER A 295 17.01 7.70 -10.13
C SER A 295 16.80 8.91 -9.21
N VAL A 296 15.60 9.49 -9.16
CA VAL A 296 15.36 10.69 -8.32
C VAL A 296 14.80 10.29 -6.96
N SER A 297 15.71 9.92 -6.07
CA SER A 297 15.40 9.47 -4.70
C SER A 297 14.48 10.41 -3.92
N VAL A 298 14.48 11.71 -4.22
CA VAL A 298 13.67 12.73 -3.54
C VAL A 298 12.16 12.48 -3.60
N VAL A 299 11.67 11.80 -4.64
CA VAL A 299 10.25 11.56 -4.91
C VAL A 299 9.70 10.41 -4.05
N PHE A 300 10.55 9.44 -3.72
CA PHE A 300 10.16 8.16 -3.11
C PHE A 300 10.36 8.12 -1.60
N ARG A 301 10.60 9.28 -1.00
CA ARG A 301 10.80 9.37 0.44
C ARG A 301 9.48 9.21 1.16
N ALA A 302 9.52 8.55 2.30
CA ALA A 302 8.36 8.38 3.15
C ALA A 302 7.77 9.72 3.61
N ALA A 303 8.57 10.78 3.75
CA ALA A 303 8.09 12.13 4.09
C ALA A 303 7.51 12.90 2.90
N LYS A 304 7.74 12.48 1.64
CA LYS A 304 7.36 13.26 0.46
C LYS A 304 5.85 13.26 0.27
N ARG A 305 5.29 14.46 0.14
CA ARG A 305 3.87 14.70 -0.09
C ARG A 305 3.65 15.13 -1.53
N THR A 306 2.56 14.67 -2.11
CA THR A 306 1.98 15.17 -3.35
C THR A 306 0.52 15.52 -3.07
N HIS A 307 -0.10 16.28 -3.96
CA HIS A 307 -1.50 16.67 -3.81
C HIS A 307 -2.18 16.70 -5.18
N LEU A 308 -3.44 16.30 -5.20
CA LEU A 308 -4.26 16.27 -6.41
C LEU A 308 -5.69 16.70 -6.10
N LEU A 309 -6.41 17.14 -7.13
CA LEU A 309 -7.84 17.40 -7.00
C LEU A 309 -8.56 16.08 -6.63
N PRO A 310 -9.60 16.10 -5.78
CA PRO A 310 -10.28 14.87 -5.34
C PRO A 310 -10.85 14.02 -6.49
N ASN A 311 -11.18 14.64 -7.62
CA ASN A 311 -11.70 14.00 -8.83
C ASN A 311 -10.61 13.58 -9.83
N SER A 312 -9.33 13.76 -9.50
CA SER A 312 -8.23 13.23 -10.31
C SER A 312 -8.22 11.71 -10.30
N ALA A 313 -7.93 11.11 -11.44
CA ALA A 313 -7.78 9.67 -11.60
C ALA A 313 -6.63 9.44 -12.58
N LEU A 314 -5.43 9.18 -12.06
CA LEU A 314 -4.22 9.01 -12.87
C LEU A 314 -3.90 7.53 -13.07
N ILE A 315 -3.14 7.22 -14.12
CA ILE A 315 -2.82 5.82 -14.48
C ILE A 315 -2.01 5.10 -13.39
N ASP A 316 -1.27 5.84 -12.58
CA ASP A 316 -0.41 5.37 -11.49
C ASP A 316 -0.88 5.84 -10.10
N LEU A 317 -2.15 6.22 -9.98
CA LEU A 317 -2.77 6.62 -8.72
C LEU A 317 -3.78 5.57 -8.26
N GLY A 318 -3.44 4.88 -7.18
CA GLY A 318 -4.24 3.90 -6.47
C GLY A 318 -4.43 4.28 -5.01
N PHE A 319 -4.57 3.27 -4.14
CA PHE A 319 -4.76 3.46 -2.70
C PHE A 319 -4.63 2.14 -1.93
N ARG A 320 -4.54 2.25 -0.61
CA ARG A 320 -4.70 1.15 0.34
C ARG A 320 -5.61 1.58 1.50
N CYS A 321 -6.17 0.63 2.25
CA CYS A 321 -7.06 0.95 3.37
C CYS A 321 -6.40 0.70 4.73
N VAL A 322 -6.98 1.30 5.78
CA VAL A 322 -6.68 1.03 7.19
C VAL A 322 -7.93 0.63 7.97
N LYS A 323 -7.73 0.05 9.14
CA LYS A 323 -8.78 -0.34 10.07
C LYS A 323 -8.34 -0.10 11.50
N ASP A 324 -9.23 0.48 12.30
CA ASP A 324 -8.97 0.70 13.72
C ASP A 324 -8.89 -0.63 14.48
N VAL A 325 -7.97 -0.71 15.45
CA VAL A 325 -7.88 -1.84 16.38
C VAL A 325 -8.76 -1.51 17.58
N LYS A 326 -9.65 -2.44 17.93
CA LYS A 326 -10.46 -2.39 19.15
C LYS A 326 -9.69 -2.94 20.34
#